data_AF-A0A7C9A494-F1
#
_entry.id   AF-A0A7C9A494-F1
#
_cell.length_a   1.000
_cell.length_b   1.000
_cell.length_c   1.000
_cell.angle_alpha   90.00
_cell.angle_beta   90.00
_cell.angle_gamma   90.00
#
_symmetry.space_group_name_H-M   'P 1'
#
loop_
_entity.id
_entity.type
_entity.pdbx_description
1 polymer ?
#
loop_
_entity_poly.entity_id
_entity_poly.type
_entity_poly.pdbx_seq_one_letter_code
_entity_poly.pdbx_strand_id
1 'polypeptide(L)'
;CSQQEKTIDGLRGEFAELVQKSHLIESSDKHVHKLQLEQIRLTGVEQSLRKEVEFYKQEADSLRHENINLLNRLKAYGREGDSFTVKLDHELWARLQCLQKQGLSLLTENTNLCSRLLESIKRGGQSAGKIDGMEANGNCVDAQLVIEFEVKLQGFRRGTESLMRSLQSIASILDEKSSIVTESQAQCMDNNEFRSPDGGNSLGVATSELKAEKLLTSLLREKLLAKDQEVEQLQAELATATRGIDILRCEVQNTLDSLSCATHKMKELELQMMKKEEKISQLQNDLQESMKQLTIIKGILPKVTEERDMMWQEVKQCT
;
A
#
# COMPACT_ATOMS: atom_id res chain seq x y z
N CYS A 1 -8.61 23.08 40.23
CA CYS A 1 -9.34 22.85 38.97
C CYS A 1 -8.64 23.57 37.84
N SER A 2 -8.18 22.82 36.85
CA SER A 2 -7.50 23.36 35.67
C SER A 2 -8.49 24.21 34.85
N GLN A 3 -7.99 25.18 34.08
CA GLN A 3 -8.84 25.98 33.19
C GLN A 3 -9.67 25.09 32.24
N GLN A 4 -9.14 23.92 31.87
CA GLN A 4 -9.85 22.91 31.08
C GLN A 4 -11.10 22.36 31.75
N GLU A 5 -11.06 22.06 33.06
CA GLU A 5 -12.26 21.58 33.78
C GLU A 5 -13.38 22.61 33.73
N LYS A 6 -13.06 23.90 33.92
CA LYS A 6 -14.06 24.97 33.87
C LYS A 6 -14.68 25.15 32.48
N THR A 7 -13.88 24.98 31.42
CA THR A 7 -14.38 25.04 30.04
C THR A 7 -15.25 23.83 29.71
N ILE A 8 -14.87 22.64 30.18
CA ILE A 8 -15.66 21.41 29.98
C ILE A 8 -17.00 21.53 30.72
N ASP A 9 -17.00 22.03 31.95
CA ASP A 9 -18.22 22.22 32.73
C ASP A 9 -19.13 23.30 32.12
N GLY A 10 -18.56 24.39 31.60
CA GLY A 10 -19.29 25.42 30.87
C GLY A 10 -19.97 24.88 29.60
N LEU A 11 -19.24 24.11 28.80
CA LEU A 11 -19.78 23.47 27.59
C LEU A 11 -20.85 22.42 27.90
N ARG A 12 -20.71 21.68 29.01
CA ARG A 12 -21.73 20.74 29.49
C ARG A 12 -23.00 21.45 29.95
N GLY A 13 -22.86 22.60 30.63
CA GLY A 13 -23.98 23.44 31.06
C GLY A 13 -24.77 24.04 29.89
N GLU A 14 -24.08 24.65 28.92
CA GLU A 14 -24.69 25.20 27.71
C GLU A 14 -25.38 24.12 26.86
N PHE A 15 -24.79 22.93 26.78
CA PHE A 15 -25.38 21.80 26.06
C PHE A 15 -26.67 21.30 26.74
N ALA A 16 -26.71 21.24 28.07
CA ALA A 16 -27.90 20.85 28.81
C ALA A 16 -29.06 21.84 28.61
N GLU A 17 -28.77 23.14 28.58
CA GLU A 17 -29.77 24.18 28.27
C GLU A 17 -30.28 24.10 26.83
N LEU A 18 -29.40 23.79 25.87
CA LEU A 18 -29.77 23.64 24.45
C LEU A 18 -30.70 22.44 24.23
N VAL A 19 -30.41 21.32 24.91
CA VAL A 19 -31.23 20.10 24.86
C VAL A 19 -32.60 20.35 25.49
N GLN A 20 -32.67 21.04 26.62
CA GLN A 20 -33.94 21.34 27.29
C GLN A 20 -34.85 22.27 26.47
N LYS A 21 -34.26 23.18 25.68
CA LYS A 21 -34.99 24.09 24.79
C LYS A 21 -35.54 23.40 23.52
N SER A 22 -35.00 22.23 23.17
CA SER A 22 -35.31 21.50 21.93
C SER A 22 -36.46 20.49 22.03
N HIS A 23 -36.99 20.23 23.23
CA HIS A 23 -37.93 19.14 23.52
C HIS A 23 -39.40 19.38 23.09
N LEU A 24 -39.68 20.45 22.32
CA LEU A 24 -41.04 20.87 21.95
C LEU A 24 -41.49 20.52 20.51
N ILE A 25 -40.66 19.87 19.69
CA ILE A 25 -40.99 19.60 18.28
C ILE A 25 -40.62 18.16 17.93
N GLU A 26 -41.53 17.44 17.26
CA GLU A 26 -41.48 16.04 16.75
C GLU A 26 -40.25 15.68 15.85
N SER A 27 -39.17 16.45 15.88
CA SER A 27 -37.89 16.17 15.21
C SER A 27 -36.83 15.54 16.14
N SER A 28 -37.18 15.31 17.42
CA SER A 28 -36.30 14.79 18.48
C SER A 28 -35.55 13.51 18.08
N ASP A 29 -36.23 12.50 17.53
CA ASP A 29 -35.61 11.21 17.22
C ASP A 29 -34.50 11.30 16.16
N LYS A 30 -34.69 12.12 15.12
CA LYS A 30 -33.66 12.34 14.10
C LYS A 30 -32.44 13.08 14.67
N HIS A 31 -32.67 14.00 15.61
CA HIS A 31 -31.60 14.75 16.24
C HIS A 31 -30.82 13.89 17.25
N VAL A 32 -31.52 13.07 18.03
CA VAL A 32 -30.93 12.09 18.96
C VAL A 32 -30.08 11.07 18.20
N HIS A 33 -30.55 10.53 17.08
CA HIS A 33 -29.74 9.61 16.27
C HIS A 33 -28.49 10.28 15.68
N LYS A 34 -28.60 11.54 15.23
CA LYS A 34 -27.44 12.29 14.73
C LYS A 34 -26.41 12.51 15.84
N LEU A 35 -26.85 12.81 17.06
CA LEU A 35 -25.96 12.95 18.22
C LEU A 35 -25.31 11.63 18.64
N GLN A 36 -26.04 10.52 18.59
CA GLN A 36 -25.49 9.19 18.87
C GLN A 36 -24.40 8.79 17.86
N LEU A 37 -24.62 9.03 16.57
CA LEU A 37 -23.61 8.79 15.54
C LEU A 37 -22.36 9.65 15.75
N GLU A 38 -22.55 10.92 16.12
CA GLU A 38 -21.44 11.83 16.40
C GLU A 38 -20.69 11.43 17.69
N GLN A 39 -21.38 10.92 18.70
CA GLN A 39 -20.77 10.39 19.91
C GLN A 39 -19.90 9.15 19.60
N ILE A 40 -20.38 8.23 18.75
CA ILE A 40 -19.59 7.07 18.31
C ILE A 40 -18.35 7.54 17.54
N ARG A 41 -18.53 8.49 16.62
CA ARG A 41 -17.43 9.06 15.83
C ARG A 41 -16.37 9.70 16.73
N LEU A 42 -16.78 10.56 17.66
CA LEU A 42 -15.88 11.24 18.59
C LEU A 42 -15.20 10.27 19.54
N THR A 43 -15.89 9.21 19.99
CA THR A 43 -15.28 8.15 20.81
C THR A 43 -14.19 7.41 20.04
N GLY A 44 -14.41 7.13 18.74
CA GLY A 44 -13.39 6.52 17.88
C GLY A 44 -12.16 7.42 17.68
N VAL A 45 -12.37 8.71 17.46
CA VAL A 45 -11.28 9.71 17.38
C VAL A 45 -10.51 9.77 18.71
N GLU A 46 -11.21 9.81 19.83
CA GLU A 46 -10.62 9.89 21.16
C GLU A 46 -9.77 8.65 21.51
N GLN A 47 -10.27 7.45 21.22
CA GLN A 47 -9.50 6.22 21.39
C GLN A 47 -8.26 6.17 20.50
N SER A 48 -8.34 6.71 19.28
CA SER A 48 -7.20 6.80 18.36
C SER A 48 -6.13 7.74 18.89
N LEU A 49 -6.54 8.93 19.34
CA LEU A 49 -5.63 9.90 19.97
C LEU A 49 -4.99 9.37 21.25
N ARG A 50 -5.71 8.60 22.09
CA ARG A 50 -5.11 7.95 23.26
C ARG A 50 -4.01 6.97 22.88
N LYS A 51 -4.22 6.15 21.86
CA LYS A 51 -3.20 5.21 21.35
C LYS A 51 -1.97 5.95 20.83
N GLU A 52 -2.19 7.06 20.12
CA GLU A 52 -1.11 7.89 19.59
C GLU A 52 -0.30 8.56 20.71
N VAL A 53 -0.95 9.08 21.75
CA VAL A 53 -0.27 9.61 22.94
C VAL A 53 0.55 8.54 23.65
N GLU A 54 0.01 7.33 23.78
CA GLU A 54 0.73 6.21 24.40
C GLU A 54 1.93 5.76 23.57
N PHE A 55 1.79 5.76 22.24
CA PHE A 55 2.89 5.52 21.31
C PHE A 55 4.00 6.57 21.46
N TYR A 56 3.67 7.87 21.42
CA TYR A 56 4.66 8.93 21.58
C TYR A 56 5.34 8.92 22.95
N LYS A 57 4.63 8.49 23.99
CA LYS A 57 5.23 8.29 25.32
C LYS A 57 6.27 7.17 25.30
N GLN A 58 5.96 6.03 24.68
CA GLN A 58 6.91 4.92 24.54
C GLN A 58 8.12 5.31 23.69
N GLU A 59 7.91 6.08 22.61
CA GLU A 59 8.98 6.57 21.77
C GLU A 59 9.88 7.56 22.51
N ALA A 60 9.30 8.50 23.26
CA ALA A 60 10.05 9.41 24.12
C ALA A 60 10.88 8.67 25.17
N ASP A 61 10.32 7.61 25.78
CA ASP A 61 11.06 6.78 26.73
C ASP A 61 12.17 5.98 26.03
N SER A 62 11.94 5.43 24.84
CA SER A 62 12.96 4.75 24.04
C SER A 62 14.13 5.68 23.71
N LEU A 63 13.84 6.89 23.22
CA LEU A 63 14.82 7.92 22.91
C LEU A 63 15.59 8.37 24.16
N ARG A 64 14.95 8.43 25.33
CA ARG A 64 15.65 8.70 26.60
C ARG A 64 16.66 7.60 26.93
N HIS A 65 16.27 6.33 26.81
CA HIS A 65 17.18 5.20 27.05
C HIS A 65 18.36 5.21 26.08
N GLU A 66 18.12 5.49 24.81
CA GLU A 66 19.18 5.64 23.81
C GLU A 66 20.13 6.79 24.14
N ASN A 67 19.60 7.97 24.48
CA ASN A 67 20.41 9.12 24.87
C ASN A 67 21.26 8.85 26.12
N ILE A 68 20.72 8.13 27.10
CA ILE A 68 21.48 7.68 28.29
C ILE A 68 22.62 6.75 27.86
N ASN A 69 22.35 5.80 26.96
CA ASN A 69 23.37 4.88 26.44
C ASN A 69 24.46 5.63 25.66
N LEU A 70 24.09 6.58 24.80
CA LEU A 70 25.04 7.43 24.07
C LEU A 70 25.89 8.28 25.01
N LEU A 71 25.29 8.87 26.04
CA LEU A 71 26.00 9.62 27.06
C LEU A 71 27.00 8.74 27.83
N ASN A 72 26.62 7.52 28.18
CA ASN A 72 27.51 6.56 28.83
C ASN A 72 28.67 6.16 27.91
N ARG A 73 28.43 5.99 26.61
CA ARG A 73 29.47 5.73 25.60
C ARG A 73 30.43 6.91 25.47
N LEU A 74 29.92 8.14 25.40
CA LEU A 74 30.73 9.36 25.33
C LEU A 74 31.58 9.57 26.59
N LYS A 75 31.04 9.27 27.78
CA LYS A 75 31.81 9.31 29.04
C LYS A 75 32.93 8.26 29.08
N ALA A 76 32.74 7.10 28.46
CA ALA A 76 33.77 6.07 28.34
C ALA A 76 34.85 6.40 27.28
N TYR A 77 34.52 7.26 26.30
CA TYR A 77 35.46 7.73 25.26
C TYR A 77 36.67 8.48 25.83
N GLY A 78 36.53 9.08 27.03
CA GLY A 78 37.63 9.76 27.71
C GLY A 78 38.71 8.85 28.30
N ARG A 79 38.57 7.51 28.25
CA ARG A 79 39.56 6.57 28.82
C ARG A 79 40.07 5.47 27.89
N GLU A 80 39.33 5.03 26.86
CA GLU A 80 39.71 3.84 26.07
C GLU A 80 39.27 3.98 24.60
N GLY A 81 40.02 4.74 23.79
CA GLY A 81 39.73 4.97 22.36
C GLY A 81 39.73 3.68 21.51
N ASP A 82 40.56 2.70 21.87
CA ASP A 82 40.73 1.45 21.12
C ASP A 82 39.73 0.35 21.54
N SER A 83 38.99 0.55 22.64
CA SER A 83 38.00 -0.41 23.13
C SER A 83 36.72 -0.43 22.28
N PHE A 84 36.39 0.67 21.59
CA PHE A 84 35.08 0.86 20.96
C PHE A 84 34.97 0.22 19.59
N THR A 85 36.04 0.23 18.80
CA THR A 85 36.09 -0.43 17.48
C THR A 85 35.97 -1.95 17.65
N VAL A 86 36.71 -2.51 18.62
CA VAL A 86 36.65 -3.95 18.95
C VAL A 86 35.27 -4.35 19.51
N LYS A 87 34.66 -3.53 20.38
CA LYS A 87 33.30 -3.80 20.91
C LYS A 87 32.22 -3.70 19.82
N LEU A 88 32.31 -2.71 18.94
CA LEU A 88 31.38 -2.54 17.82
C LEU A 88 31.52 -3.68 16.81
N ASP A 89 32.75 -4.05 16.45
CA ASP A 89 33.00 -5.16 15.53
C ASP A 89 32.50 -6.49 16.11
N HIS A 90 32.68 -6.72 17.43
CA HIS A 90 32.11 -7.88 18.12
C HIS A 90 30.57 -7.88 18.13
N GLU A 91 29.94 -6.74 18.39
CA GLU A 91 28.48 -6.61 18.38
C GLU A 91 27.89 -6.80 16.97
N LEU A 92 28.56 -6.26 15.94
CA LEU A 92 28.20 -6.48 14.54
C LEU A 92 28.32 -7.96 14.17
N TRP A 93 29.40 -8.63 14.60
CA TRP A 93 29.57 -10.07 14.41
C TRP A 93 28.44 -10.88 15.07
N ALA A 94 28.11 -10.56 16.31
CA ALA A 94 27.03 -11.24 17.06
C ALA A 94 25.66 -11.04 16.39
N ARG A 95 25.35 -9.82 15.94
CA ARG A 95 24.10 -9.52 15.22
C ARG A 95 24.05 -10.23 13.86
N LEU A 96 25.15 -10.25 13.14
CA LEU A 96 25.25 -10.88 11.82
C LEU A 96 25.11 -12.41 11.94
N GLN A 97 25.70 -13.01 12.96
CA GLN A 97 25.55 -14.43 13.27
C GLN A 97 24.10 -14.78 13.67
N CYS A 98 23.44 -13.93 14.46
CA CYS A 98 22.02 -14.10 14.80
C CYS A 98 21.14 -14.03 13.54
N LEU A 99 21.39 -13.07 12.66
CA LEU A 99 20.63 -12.90 11.43
C LEU A 99 20.83 -14.08 10.45
N GLN A 100 22.07 -14.59 10.34
CA GLN A 100 22.37 -15.79 9.53
C GLN A 100 21.73 -17.06 10.10
N LYS A 101 21.80 -17.28 11.43
CA LYS A 101 21.32 -18.52 12.04
C LYS A 101 19.81 -18.55 12.23
N GLN A 102 19.25 -17.46 12.78
CA GLN A 102 17.85 -17.39 13.20
C GLN A 102 16.97 -16.63 12.20
N GLY A 103 17.48 -15.53 11.62
CA GLY A 103 16.73 -14.74 10.65
C GLY A 103 16.47 -15.50 9.35
N LEU A 104 17.51 -16.12 8.78
CA LEU A 104 17.37 -16.92 7.56
C LEU A 104 16.56 -18.20 7.79
N SER A 105 16.71 -18.86 8.94
CA SER A 105 15.89 -20.05 9.25
C SER A 105 14.41 -19.69 9.34
N LEU A 106 14.06 -18.56 9.98
CA LEU A 106 12.68 -18.11 10.09
C LEU A 106 12.09 -17.73 8.72
N LEU A 107 12.85 -17.04 7.88
CA LEU A 107 12.42 -16.66 6.52
C LEU A 107 12.21 -17.89 5.62
N THR A 108 13.10 -18.87 5.70
CA THR A 108 12.98 -20.12 4.94
C THR A 108 11.82 -20.99 5.43
N GLU A 109 11.64 -21.11 6.76
CA GLU A 109 10.49 -21.80 7.36
C GLU A 109 9.17 -21.13 6.97
N ASN A 110 9.08 -19.81 7.05
CA ASN A 110 7.88 -19.06 6.67
C ASN A 110 7.55 -19.22 5.17
N THR A 111 8.57 -19.15 4.31
CA THR A 111 8.40 -19.40 2.87
C THR A 111 7.88 -20.83 2.61
N ASN A 112 8.38 -21.82 3.35
CA ASN A 112 7.90 -23.21 3.26
C ASN A 112 6.47 -23.39 3.77
N LEU A 113 6.10 -22.73 4.88
CA LEU A 113 4.72 -22.71 5.40
C LEU A 113 3.75 -22.09 4.40
N CYS A 114 4.11 -20.96 3.80
CA CYS A 114 3.32 -20.29 2.76
C CYS A 114 3.16 -21.17 1.52
N SER A 115 4.20 -21.93 1.15
CA SER A 115 4.15 -22.88 0.03
C SER A 115 3.19 -24.05 0.31
N ARG A 116 3.23 -24.61 1.53
CA ARG A 116 2.29 -25.65 1.99
C ARG A 116 0.85 -25.15 2.07
N LEU A 117 0.66 -23.91 2.52
CA LEU A 117 -0.66 -23.28 2.55
C LEU A 117 -1.22 -23.10 1.14
N LEU A 118 -0.40 -22.64 0.19
CA LEU A 118 -0.81 -22.53 -1.22
C LEU A 118 -1.16 -23.91 -1.83
N GLU A 119 -0.38 -24.95 -1.53
CA GLU A 119 -0.71 -26.33 -1.95
C GLU A 119 -2.03 -26.83 -1.34
N SER A 120 -2.31 -26.50 -0.08
CA SER A 120 -3.56 -26.87 0.58
C SER A 120 -4.78 -26.18 -0.05
N ILE A 121 -4.64 -24.92 -0.46
CA ILE A 121 -5.66 -24.15 -1.18
C ILE A 121 -5.88 -24.74 -2.58
N LYS A 122 -4.79 -25.07 -3.30
CA LYS A 122 -4.83 -25.75 -4.60
C LYS A 122 -5.59 -27.09 -4.51
N ARG A 123 -5.34 -27.88 -3.47
CA ARG A 123 -5.98 -29.19 -3.26
C ARG A 123 -7.44 -29.07 -2.77
N GLY A 124 -7.75 -28.05 -1.96
CA GLY A 124 -9.11 -27.75 -1.51
C GLY A 124 -10.07 -27.45 -2.68
N GLY A 125 -9.60 -26.72 -3.70
CA GLY A 125 -10.36 -26.44 -4.92
C GLY A 125 -10.58 -27.65 -5.85
N GLN A 126 -9.75 -28.69 -5.75
CA GLN A 126 -9.86 -29.91 -6.58
C GLN A 126 -10.76 -30.99 -5.98
N SER A 127 -11.06 -30.93 -4.67
CA SER A 127 -11.86 -31.95 -3.97
C SER A 127 -13.39 -31.78 -4.12
N ALA A 128 -13.86 -30.64 -4.64
CA ALA A 128 -15.29 -30.36 -4.84
C ALA A 128 -15.90 -31.02 -6.10
N GLY A 129 -15.14 -31.83 -6.83
CA GLY A 129 -15.53 -32.37 -8.15
C GLY A 129 -16.03 -33.82 -8.18
N LYS A 130 -16.35 -34.46 -7.05
CA LYS A 130 -16.97 -35.79 -7.02
C LYS A 130 -17.95 -35.95 -5.86
N ILE A 131 -19.07 -35.24 -5.91
CA ILE A 131 -20.32 -35.68 -5.27
C ILE A 131 -21.43 -35.49 -6.29
N ASP A 132 -22.17 -36.57 -6.54
CA ASP A 132 -23.35 -36.64 -7.40
C ASP A 132 -24.31 -35.48 -7.13
N GLY A 133 -24.70 -34.79 -8.21
CA GLY A 133 -26.01 -34.15 -8.37
C GLY A 133 -26.50 -33.21 -7.27
N MET A 134 -25.81 -32.09 -7.01
CA MET A 134 -26.45 -30.84 -6.58
C MET A 134 -25.46 -29.69 -6.77
N GLU A 135 -25.86 -28.63 -7.48
CA GLU A 135 -25.06 -27.43 -7.72
C GLU A 135 -24.64 -26.77 -6.40
N ALA A 136 -23.37 -26.93 -6.03
CA ALA A 136 -22.74 -26.18 -4.94
C ALA A 136 -22.09 -24.92 -5.54
N ASN A 137 -22.68 -23.78 -5.19
CA ASN A 137 -22.27 -22.45 -5.57
C ASN A 137 -20.77 -22.21 -5.26
N GLY A 138 -20.07 -21.63 -6.23
CA GLY A 138 -18.62 -21.65 -6.37
C GLY A 138 -17.82 -21.04 -5.23
N ASN A 139 -16.74 -21.74 -4.87
CA ASN A 139 -15.46 -21.12 -4.55
C ASN A 139 -14.42 -21.70 -5.51
N CYS A 140 -14.51 -21.29 -6.77
CA CYS A 140 -13.40 -21.45 -7.71
C CYS A 140 -12.31 -20.48 -7.23
N VAL A 141 -11.31 -20.99 -6.51
CA VAL A 141 -10.12 -20.19 -6.17
C VAL A 141 -9.59 -19.66 -7.50
N ASP A 142 -9.62 -18.34 -7.67
CA ASP A 142 -9.23 -17.68 -8.90
C ASP A 142 -7.82 -18.16 -9.29
N ALA A 143 -7.73 -18.86 -10.42
CA ALA A 143 -6.47 -19.39 -10.92
C ALA A 143 -5.42 -18.28 -11.09
N GLN A 144 -5.88 -17.05 -11.33
CA GLN A 144 -5.04 -15.87 -11.40
C GLN A 144 -4.39 -15.53 -10.05
N LEU A 145 -5.15 -15.57 -8.95
CA LEU A 145 -4.63 -15.33 -7.60
C LEU A 145 -3.61 -16.40 -7.20
N VAL A 146 -3.86 -17.67 -7.54
CA VAL A 146 -2.92 -18.77 -7.25
C VAL A 146 -1.58 -18.56 -7.95
N ILE A 147 -1.61 -18.17 -9.23
CA ILE A 147 -0.40 -17.85 -10.01
C ILE A 147 0.33 -16.64 -9.42
N GLU A 148 -0.39 -15.59 -9.03
CA GLU A 148 0.19 -14.40 -8.40
C GLU A 148 0.91 -14.74 -7.08
N PHE A 149 0.30 -15.54 -6.21
CA PHE A 149 0.92 -16.01 -4.98
C PHE A 149 2.15 -16.88 -5.22
N GLU A 150 2.14 -17.71 -6.27
CA GLU A 150 3.29 -18.56 -6.63
C GLU A 150 4.48 -17.73 -7.13
N VAL A 151 4.23 -16.71 -7.95
CA VAL A 151 5.26 -15.75 -8.38
C VAL A 151 5.84 -14.99 -7.18
N LYS A 152 5.00 -14.52 -6.26
CA LYS A 152 5.45 -13.85 -5.02
C LYS A 152 6.30 -14.77 -4.14
N LEU A 153 5.88 -16.02 -3.94
CA LEU A 153 6.64 -17.04 -3.19
C LEU A 153 8.02 -17.28 -3.81
N GLN A 154 8.09 -17.39 -5.14
CA GLN A 154 9.36 -17.55 -5.83
C GLN A 154 10.24 -16.29 -5.70
N GLY A 155 9.63 -15.11 -5.65
CA GLY A 155 10.30 -13.85 -5.32
C GLY A 155 10.90 -13.85 -3.91
N PHE A 156 10.14 -14.27 -2.89
CA PHE A 156 10.62 -14.38 -1.51
C PHE A 156 11.78 -15.37 -1.37
N ARG A 157 11.71 -16.52 -2.07
CA ARG A 157 12.81 -17.50 -2.07
C ARG A 157 14.09 -16.89 -2.64
N ARG A 158 14.00 -16.23 -3.80
CA ARG A 158 15.14 -15.53 -4.42
C ARG A 158 15.69 -14.39 -3.55
N GLY A 159 14.80 -13.63 -2.90
CA GLY A 159 15.18 -12.57 -1.96
C GLY A 159 15.93 -13.11 -0.75
N THR A 160 15.48 -14.24 -0.18
CA THR A 160 16.13 -14.91 0.95
C THR A 160 17.50 -15.46 0.57
N GLU A 161 17.64 -16.06 -0.62
CA GLU A 161 18.94 -16.50 -1.16
C GLU A 161 19.90 -15.32 -1.42
N SER A 162 19.37 -14.18 -1.86
CA SER A 162 20.15 -12.96 -2.05
C SER A 162 20.65 -12.38 -0.73
N LEU A 163 19.78 -12.33 0.28
CA LEU A 163 20.12 -11.93 1.64
C LEU A 163 21.19 -12.87 2.23
N MET A 164 21.06 -14.17 2.03
CA MET A 164 22.06 -15.16 2.48
C MET A 164 23.44 -14.86 1.89
N ARG A 165 23.54 -14.66 0.57
CA ARG A 165 24.79 -14.31 -0.12
C ARG A 165 25.37 -12.98 0.38
N SER A 166 24.52 -11.97 0.58
CA SER A 166 24.93 -10.67 1.11
C SER A 166 25.49 -10.78 2.53
N LEU A 167 24.82 -11.51 3.42
CA LEU A 167 25.30 -11.73 4.79
C LEU A 167 26.61 -12.53 4.82
N GLN A 168 26.79 -13.50 3.93
CA GLN A 168 28.06 -14.23 3.79
C GLN A 168 29.19 -13.30 3.32
N SER A 169 28.92 -12.40 2.38
CA SER A 169 29.90 -11.42 1.91
C SER A 169 30.27 -10.40 3.00
N ILE A 170 29.32 -9.97 3.83
CA ILE A 170 29.62 -9.06 4.94
C ILE A 170 30.40 -9.78 6.03
N ALA A 171 30.10 -11.05 6.30
CA ALA A 171 30.87 -11.88 7.23
C ALA A 171 32.34 -12.00 6.80
N SER A 172 32.61 -12.27 5.51
CA SER A 172 33.98 -12.40 5.01
C SER A 172 34.77 -11.08 5.10
N ILE A 173 34.12 -9.94 4.79
CA ILE A 173 34.72 -8.62 4.94
C ILE A 173 35.06 -8.31 6.40
N LEU A 174 34.20 -8.71 7.33
CA LEU A 174 34.41 -8.47 8.76
C LEU A 174 35.55 -9.34 9.31
N ASP A 175 35.70 -10.57 8.82
CA ASP A 175 36.82 -11.45 9.14
C ASP A 175 38.15 -10.92 8.55
N GLU A 176 38.17 -10.47 7.30
CA GLU A 176 39.34 -9.83 6.67
C GLU A 176 39.78 -8.56 7.44
N LYS A 177 38.83 -7.73 7.86
CA LYS A 177 39.09 -6.52 8.66
C LYS A 177 39.74 -6.86 10.00
N SER A 178 39.30 -7.94 10.66
CA SER A 178 39.89 -8.39 11.92
C SER A 178 41.35 -8.84 11.76
N SER A 179 41.69 -9.44 10.61
CA SER A 179 43.05 -9.90 10.29
C SER A 179 44.04 -8.74 10.04
N ILE A 180 43.59 -7.69 9.35
CA ILE A 180 44.44 -6.51 9.00
C ILE A 180 44.80 -5.68 10.24
N VAL A 181 43.90 -5.60 11.23
CA VAL A 181 44.14 -4.89 12.50
C VAL A 181 45.22 -5.56 13.35
N THR A 182 45.37 -6.89 13.26
CA THR A 182 46.45 -7.64 13.92
C THR A 182 47.83 -7.48 13.28
N GLU A 183 47.93 -7.32 11.96
CA GLU A 183 49.22 -7.18 11.25
C GLU A 183 49.83 -5.77 11.38
N SER A 184 48.99 -4.75 11.47
CA SER A 184 49.41 -3.34 11.55
C SER A 184 49.98 -2.95 12.93
N GLN A 185 49.72 -3.73 13.98
CA GLN A 185 50.22 -3.48 15.33
C GLN A 185 51.67 -4.00 15.56
N ALA A 186 52.15 -4.94 14.74
CA ALA A 186 53.48 -5.53 14.88
C ALA A 186 54.62 -4.65 14.31
N GLN A 187 54.33 -3.73 13.40
CA GLN A 187 55.34 -2.92 12.69
C GLN A 187 55.76 -1.62 13.41
N CYS A 188 55.18 -1.28 14.57
CA CYS A 188 55.45 0.01 15.24
C CYS A 188 56.49 -0.04 16.39
N MET A 189 57.13 -1.18 16.67
CA MET A 189 58.06 -1.31 17.81
C MET A 189 59.55 -1.30 17.47
N ASP A 190 59.94 -1.29 16.19
CA ASP A 190 61.35 -1.23 15.79
C ASP A 190 61.62 0.06 15.01
N ASN A 191 62.12 1.08 15.70
CA ASN A 191 63.08 2.07 15.17
C ASN A 191 63.38 3.11 16.25
N ASN A 192 64.39 2.81 17.05
CA ASN A 192 65.00 3.78 17.95
C ASN A 192 66.51 3.78 17.69
N GLU A 193 66.99 4.62 16.76
CA GLU A 193 68.42 4.98 16.76
C GLU A 193 68.72 6.35 16.10
N PHE A 194 69.31 7.20 16.94
CA PHE A 194 70.33 8.22 16.68
C PHE A 194 69.99 9.59 16.05
N ARG A 195 70.39 10.62 16.79
CA ARG A 195 70.24 12.07 16.57
C ARG A 195 71.39 12.63 15.70
N SER A 196 71.14 13.69 14.93
CA SER A 196 72.14 14.75 14.69
C SER A 196 71.45 16.10 14.41
N PRO A 197 71.88 17.23 15.01
CA PRO A 197 71.29 18.54 14.81
C PRO A 197 72.27 19.51 14.13
N ASP A 198 72.13 19.77 12.82
CA ASP A 198 72.27 21.12 12.27
C ASP A 198 71.84 21.19 10.79
N GLY A 199 71.13 22.27 10.41
CA GLY A 199 70.72 22.58 9.03
C GLY A 199 69.28 22.22 8.59
N GLY A 200 68.47 21.59 9.45
CA GLY A 200 67.26 20.85 9.03
C GLY A 200 65.94 21.62 8.85
N ASN A 201 65.82 22.89 9.25
CA ASN A 201 64.49 23.51 9.35
C ASN A 201 63.81 23.79 8.00
N SER A 202 64.56 24.08 6.93
CA SER A 202 63.96 24.34 5.60
C SER A 202 63.54 23.06 4.87
N LEU A 203 64.28 21.96 5.06
CA LEU A 203 63.99 20.66 4.45
C LEU A 203 62.82 19.96 5.18
N GLY A 204 62.73 20.13 6.52
CA GLY A 204 61.61 19.64 7.32
C GLY A 204 60.28 20.31 6.96
N VAL A 205 60.30 21.62 6.70
CA VAL A 205 59.08 22.35 6.27
C VAL A 205 58.64 21.91 4.88
N ALA A 206 59.54 21.87 3.89
CA ALA A 206 59.21 21.42 2.53
C ALA A 206 58.73 19.96 2.47
N THR A 207 59.27 19.06 3.31
CA THR A 207 58.80 17.67 3.41
C THR A 207 57.43 17.56 4.10
N SER A 208 57.13 18.42 5.07
CA SER A 208 55.82 18.49 5.71
C SER A 208 54.74 19.07 4.78
N GLU A 209 55.07 20.08 3.97
CA GLU A 209 54.19 20.65 2.94
C GLU A 209 53.88 19.64 1.83
N LEU A 210 54.90 18.93 1.32
CA LEU A 210 54.71 17.85 0.34
C LEU A 210 53.81 16.73 0.89
N LYS A 211 53.96 16.39 2.19
CA LYS A 211 53.12 15.39 2.84
C LYS A 211 51.67 15.86 2.98
N ALA A 212 51.46 17.14 3.33
CA ALA A 212 50.13 17.73 3.38
C ALA A 212 49.47 17.79 1.98
N GLU A 213 50.23 18.14 0.94
CA GLU A 213 49.77 18.17 -0.45
C GLU A 213 49.38 16.77 -0.95
N LYS A 214 50.17 15.74 -0.62
CA LYS A 214 49.84 14.34 -0.92
C LYS A 214 48.53 13.90 -0.25
N LEU A 215 48.34 14.24 1.03
CA LEU A 215 47.11 13.93 1.77
C LEU A 215 45.89 14.68 1.22
N LEU A 216 46.05 15.96 0.87
CA LEU A 216 44.98 16.74 0.24
C LEU A 216 44.61 16.15 -1.12
N THR A 217 45.60 15.78 -1.93
CA THR A 217 45.38 15.17 -3.25
C THR A 217 44.68 13.82 -3.12
N SER A 218 45.06 12.98 -2.15
CA SER A 218 44.37 11.70 -1.93
C SER A 218 42.92 11.91 -1.48
N LEU A 219 42.68 12.85 -0.57
CA LEU A 219 41.33 13.18 -0.08
C LEU A 219 40.44 13.73 -1.19
N LEU A 220 40.96 14.61 -2.05
CA LEU A 220 40.22 15.14 -3.18
C LEU A 220 39.87 14.05 -4.21
N ARG A 221 40.78 13.10 -4.46
CA ARG A 221 40.49 11.95 -5.33
C ARG A 221 39.42 11.04 -4.74
N GLU A 222 39.49 10.75 -3.45
CA GLU A 222 38.48 9.95 -2.75
C GLU A 222 37.11 10.63 -2.81
N LYS A 223 37.04 11.94 -2.54
CA LYS A 223 35.81 12.72 -2.67
C LYS A 223 35.27 12.73 -4.10
N LEU A 224 36.15 12.83 -5.10
CA LEU A 224 35.74 12.79 -6.50
C LEU A 224 35.13 11.43 -6.85
N LEU A 225 35.78 10.33 -6.47
CA LEU A 225 35.27 8.97 -6.69
C LEU A 225 33.93 8.73 -5.98
N ALA A 226 33.76 9.23 -4.75
CA ALA A 226 32.49 9.16 -4.05
C ALA A 226 31.37 9.93 -4.76
N LYS A 227 31.69 11.09 -5.36
CA LYS A 227 30.74 11.85 -6.18
C LYS A 227 30.43 11.17 -7.50
N ASP A 228 31.40 10.53 -8.14
CA ASP A 228 31.17 9.74 -9.35
C ASP A 228 30.20 8.58 -9.08
N GLN A 229 30.36 7.88 -7.96
CA GLN A 229 29.41 6.82 -7.54
C GLN A 229 28.00 7.35 -7.27
N GLU A 230 27.87 8.52 -6.63
CA GLU A 230 26.56 9.17 -6.40
C GLU A 230 25.89 9.52 -7.73
N VAL A 231 26.65 10.01 -8.72
CA VAL A 231 26.14 10.31 -10.06
C VAL A 231 25.67 9.04 -10.77
N GLU A 232 26.43 7.94 -10.71
CA GLU A 232 26.03 6.65 -11.29
C GLU A 232 24.74 6.12 -10.66
N GLN A 233 24.60 6.23 -9.34
CA GLN A 233 23.38 5.84 -8.63
C GLN A 233 22.18 6.69 -9.08
N LEU A 234 22.34 8.02 -9.14
CA LEU A 234 21.27 8.92 -9.60
C LEU A 234 20.88 8.66 -11.06
N GLN A 235 21.84 8.33 -11.93
CA GLN A 235 21.55 7.93 -13.31
C GLN A 235 20.73 6.63 -13.37
N ALA A 236 21.05 5.65 -12.53
CA ALA A 236 20.28 4.41 -12.45
C ALA A 236 18.85 4.67 -11.94
N GLU A 237 18.69 5.46 -10.88
CA GLU A 237 17.39 5.87 -10.35
C GLU A 237 16.56 6.61 -11.40
N LEU A 238 17.16 7.58 -12.10
CA LEU A 238 16.51 8.31 -13.20
C LEU A 238 16.07 7.38 -14.33
N ALA A 239 16.89 6.39 -14.71
CA ALA A 239 16.54 5.41 -15.74
C ALA A 239 15.37 4.52 -15.31
N THR A 240 15.30 4.14 -14.03
CA THR A 240 14.16 3.39 -13.49
C THR A 240 12.88 4.23 -13.45
N ALA A 241 12.98 5.49 -13.01
CA ALA A 241 11.86 6.42 -12.99
C ALA A 241 11.31 6.70 -14.40
N THR A 242 12.21 6.90 -15.38
CA THR A 242 11.84 7.10 -16.79
C THR A 242 11.09 5.90 -17.35
N ARG A 243 11.56 4.67 -17.10
CA ARG A 243 10.82 3.45 -17.48
C ARG A 243 9.45 3.37 -16.79
N GLY A 244 9.36 3.76 -15.52
CA GLY A 244 8.08 3.82 -14.81
C GLY A 244 7.09 4.78 -15.47
N ILE A 245 7.56 5.97 -15.87
CA ILE A 245 6.75 6.95 -16.61
C ILE A 245 6.27 6.38 -17.95
N ASP A 246 7.13 5.66 -18.67
CA ASP A 246 6.78 5.03 -19.94
C ASP A 246 5.66 3.98 -19.79
N ILE A 247 5.75 3.15 -18.75
CA ILE A 247 4.72 2.15 -18.42
C ILE A 247 3.38 2.84 -18.11
N LEU A 248 3.40 3.83 -17.22
CA LEU A 248 2.19 4.57 -16.85
C LEU A 248 1.56 5.28 -18.05
N ARG A 249 2.38 5.82 -18.96
CA ARG A 249 1.90 6.44 -20.19
C ARG A 249 1.22 5.43 -21.12
N CYS A 250 1.74 4.21 -21.23
CA CYS A 250 1.09 3.12 -21.97
C CYS A 250 -0.25 2.72 -21.32
N GLU A 251 -0.32 2.63 -19.99
CA GLU A 251 -1.56 2.32 -19.27
C GLU A 251 -2.63 3.41 -19.46
N VAL A 252 -2.23 4.69 -19.39
CA VAL A 252 -3.12 5.83 -19.68
C VAL A 252 -3.64 5.76 -21.11
N GLN A 253 -2.79 5.43 -22.10
CA GLN A 253 -3.25 5.31 -23.48
C GLN A 253 -4.23 4.13 -23.65
N ASN A 254 -3.92 2.96 -23.09
CA ASN A 254 -4.79 1.78 -23.16
C ASN A 254 -6.17 2.03 -22.54
N THR A 255 -6.20 2.73 -21.40
CA THR A 255 -7.46 3.10 -20.73
C THR A 255 -8.24 4.12 -21.54
N LEU A 256 -7.57 5.10 -22.16
CA LEU A 256 -8.19 6.07 -23.05
C LEU A 256 -8.79 5.41 -24.31
N ASP A 257 -8.10 4.45 -24.91
CA ASP A 257 -8.58 3.71 -26.08
C ASP A 257 -9.80 2.85 -25.73
N SER A 258 -9.75 2.18 -24.57
CA SER A 258 -10.88 1.40 -24.03
C SER A 258 -12.10 2.28 -23.77
N LEU A 259 -11.89 3.47 -23.18
CA LEU A 259 -12.95 4.45 -22.96
C LEU A 259 -13.54 4.97 -24.29
N SER A 260 -12.70 5.20 -25.29
CA SER A 260 -13.13 5.62 -26.62
C SER A 260 -14.03 4.56 -27.28
N CYS A 261 -13.63 3.28 -27.21
CA CYS A 261 -14.44 2.16 -27.67
C CYS A 261 -15.79 2.07 -26.94
N ALA A 262 -15.77 2.15 -25.60
CA ALA A 262 -16.98 2.15 -24.79
C ALA A 262 -17.92 3.32 -25.14
N THR A 263 -17.35 4.51 -25.38
CA THR A 263 -18.10 5.71 -25.79
C THR A 263 -18.78 5.52 -27.14
N HIS A 264 -18.08 4.93 -28.13
CA HIS A 264 -18.69 4.62 -29.42
C HIS A 264 -19.83 3.60 -29.30
N LYS A 265 -19.64 2.55 -28.47
CA LYS A 265 -20.69 1.56 -28.20
C LYS A 265 -21.91 2.18 -27.51
N MET A 266 -21.70 3.11 -26.58
CA MET A 266 -22.78 3.84 -25.92
C MET A 266 -23.60 4.66 -26.92
N LYS A 267 -22.95 5.41 -27.82
CA LYS A 267 -23.64 6.19 -28.87
C LYS A 267 -24.44 5.30 -29.83
N GLU A 268 -23.93 4.11 -30.16
CA GLU A 268 -24.69 3.15 -30.98
C GLU A 268 -25.94 2.66 -30.24
N LEU A 269 -25.83 2.34 -28.95
CA LEU A 269 -26.99 1.94 -28.14
C LEU A 269 -28.02 3.06 -28.00
N GLU A 270 -27.59 4.31 -27.82
CA GLU A 270 -28.47 5.48 -27.82
C GLU A 270 -29.25 5.58 -29.14
N LEU A 271 -28.58 5.42 -30.29
CA LEU A 271 -29.23 5.44 -31.60
C LEU A 271 -30.25 4.29 -31.76
N GLN A 272 -29.91 3.09 -31.30
CA GLN A 272 -30.84 1.95 -31.32
C GLN A 272 -32.06 2.18 -30.42
N MET A 273 -31.86 2.81 -29.26
CA MET A 273 -32.95 3.18 -28.35
C MET A 273 -33.90 4.18 -29.01
N MET A 274 -33.37 5.22 -29.67
CA MET A 274 -34.19 6.19 -30.41
C MET A 274 -35.02 5.54 -31.51
N LYS A 275 -34.44 4.61 -32.28
CA LYS A 275 -35.18 3.85 -33.30
C LYS A 275 -36.28 2.97 -32.71
N LYS A 276 -36.07 2.41 -31.52
CA LYS A 276 -37.09 1.62 -30.82
C LYS A 276 -38.21 2.51 -30.27
N GLU A 277 -37.88 3.70 -29.76
CA GLU A 277 -38.86 4.68 -29.28
C GLU A 277 -39.80 5.14 -30.40
N GLU A 278 -39.27 5.38 -31.60
CA GLU A 278 -40.06 5.70 -32.79
C GLU A 278 -41.02 4.56 -33.15
N LYS A 279 -40.55 3.31 -33.13
CA LYS A 279 -41.40 2.13 -33.38
C LYS A 279 -42.47 1.94 -32.31
N ILE A 280 -42.15 2.18 -31.04
CA ILE A 280 -43.12 2.12 -29.94
C ILE A 280 -44.21 3.17 -30.16
N SER A 281 -43.82 4.40 -30.50
CA SER A 281 -44.75 5.49 -30.80
C SER A 281 -45.68 5.13 -31.96
N GLN A 282 -45.14 4.55 -33.03
CA GLN A 282 -45.94 4.07 -34.17
C GLN A 282 -46.95 2.99 -33.75
N LEU A 283 -46.51 1.97 -33.01
CA LEU A 283 -47.38 0.90 -32.54
C LEU A 283 -48.49 1.40 -31.60
N GLN A 284 -48.19 2.39 -30.76
CA GLN A 284 -49.19 3.03 -29.90
C GLN A 284 -50.27 3.73 -30.72
N ASN A 285 -49.88 4.46 -31.78
CA ASN A 285 -50.81 5.11 -32.70
C ASN A 285 -51.69 4.07 -33.42
N ASP A 286 -51.09 3.01 -33.96
CA ASP A 286 -51.81 1.94 -34.66
C ASP A 286 -52.80 1.22 -33.74
N LEU A 287 -52.39 0.94 -32.49
CA LEU A 287 -53.25 0.36 -31.48
C LEU A 287 -54.43 1.27 -31.14
N GLN A 288 -54.17 2.57 -30.97
CA GLN A 288 -55.23 3.55 -30.70
C GLN A 288 -56.24 3.62 -31.85
N GLU A 289 -55.77 3.58 -33.10
CA GLU A 289 -56.65 3.58 -34.27
C GLU A 289 -57.48 2.29 -34.36
N SER A 290 -56.87 1.12 -34.15
CA SER A 290 -57.58 -0.16 -34.08
C SER A 290 -58.66 -0.15 -32.98
N MET A 291 -58.36 0.43 -31.81
CA MET A 291 -59.31 0.58 -30.72
C MET A 291 -60.51 1.45 -31.09
N LYS A 292 -60.30 2.54 -31.84
CA LYS A 292 -61.40 3.38 -32.37
C LYS A 292 -62.26 2.60 -33.36
N GLN A 293 -61.64 1.90 -34.31
CA GLN A 293 -62.35 1.08 -35.30
C GLN A 293 -63.20 0.00 -34.62
N LEU A 294 -62.63 -0.70 -33.62
CA LEU A 294 -63.37 -1.69 -32.83
C LEU A 294 -64.56 -1.07 -32.08
N THR A 295 -64.41 0.14 -31.56
CA THR A 295 -65.51 0.87 -30.89
C THR A 295 -66.64 1.19 -31.87
N ILE A 296 -66.30 1.63 -33.09
CA ILE A 296 -67.28 1.87 -34.16
C ILE A 296 -68.01 0.58 -34.52
N ILE A 297 -67.29 -0.51 -34.77
CA ILE A 297 -67.87 -1.82 -35.11
C ILE A 297 -68.78 -2.33 -33.99
N LYS A 298 -68.35 -2.21 -32.72
CA LYS A 298 -69.18 -2.55 -31.55
C LYS A 298 -70.48 -1.74 -31.48
N GLY A 299 -70.49 -0.50 -31.98
CA GLY A 299 -71.69 0.33 -32.06
C GLY A 299 -72.62 -0.03 -33.22
N ILE A 300 -72.09 -0.52 -34.34
CA ILE A 300 -72.86 -0.91 -35.53
C ILE A 300 -73.45 -2.31 -35.38
N LEU A 301 -72.71 -3.25 -34.79
CA LEU A 301 -73.08 -4.66 -34.69
C LEU A 301 -74.48 -4.89 -34.09
N PRO A 302 -74.92 -4.21 -33.01
CA PRO A 302 -76.26 -4.39 -32.46
C PRO A 302 -77.36 -3.98 -33.44
N LYS A 303 -77.16 -2.91 -34.22
CA LYS A 303 -78.13 -2.44 -35.21
C LYS A 303 -78.32 -3.46 -36.32
N VAL A 304 -77.22 -3.98 -36.87
CA VAL A 304 -77.26 -5.05 -37.89
C VAL A 304 -77.88 -6.33 -37.34
N THR A 305 -77.62 -6.64 -36.06
CA THR A 305 -78.20 -7.79 -35.36
C THR A 305 -79.72 -7.63 -35.23
N GLU A 306 -80.20 -6.45 -34.83
CA GLU A 306 -81.62 -6.11 -34.73
C GLU A 306 -82.32 -6.15 -36.09
N GLU A 307 -81.73 -5.55 -37.13
CA GLU A 307 -82.25 -5.59 -38.50
C GLU A 307 -82.39 -7.02 -39.04
N ARG A 308 -81.39 -7.88 -38.79
CA ARG A 308 -81.45 -9.31 -39.14
C ARG A 308 -82.59 -10.00 -38.40
N ASP A 309 -82.73 -9.77 -37.10
CA ASP A 309 -83.74 -10.43 -36.26
C ASP A 309 -85.16 -10.02 -36.68
N MET A 310 -85.36 -8.74 -37.04
CA MET A 310 -86.59 -8.21 -37.63
C MET A 310 -86.94 -8.94 -38.95
N MET A 311 -86.01 -8.98 -39.91
CA MET A 311 -86.20 -9.66 -41.20
C MET A 311 -86.53 -11.15 -41.00
N TRP A 312 -85.88 -11.82 -40.05
CA TRP A 312 -86.14 -13.22 -39.74
C TRP A 312 -87.57 -13.45 -39.21
N GLN A 313 -88.10 -12.52 -38.41
CA GLN A 313 -89.50 -12.58 -37.98
C GLN A 313 -90.47 -12.38 -39.15
N GLU A 314 -90.18 -11.46 -40.07
CA GLU A 314 -91.00 -11.23 -41.27
C GLU A 314 -91.07 -12.49 -42.15
N VAL A 315 -89.93 -13.15 -42.40
CA VAL A 315 -89.90 -14.40 -43.18
C VAL A 315 -90.72 -15.51 -42.52
N LYS A 316 -90.66 -15.62 -41.19
CA LYS A 316 -91.48 -16.57 -40.42
C LYS A 316 -92.99 -16.33 -40.52
N GLN A 317 -93.42 -15.09 -40.78
CA GLN A 317 -94.84 -14.78 -40.97
C GLN A 317 -95.31 -15.09 -42.40
N CYS A 318 -94.38 -15.20 -43.35
CA CYS A 318 -94.64 -15.51 -44.76
C CYS A 318 -94.49 -17.00 -45.12
N THR A 319 -94.16 -17.87 -44.16
CA THR A 319 -94.06 -19.33 -44.30
C THR A 319 -95.07 -20.02 -43.40
#